data_AF-A0A1C6C1W0-F1
#
_entry.id   AF-A0A1C6C1W0-F1
#
_cell.length_a   1.000
_cell.length_b   1.000
_cell.length_c   1.000
_cell.angle_alpha   90.00
_cell.angle_beta   90.00
_cell.angle_gamma   90.00
#
_symmetry.space_group_name_H-M   'P 1'
#
loop_
_entity.id
_entity.type
_entity.pdbx_description
1 polymer ?
#
loop_
_entity_poly.entity_id
_entity_poly.type
_entity_poly.pdbx_seq_one_letter_code
_entity_poly.pdbx_strand_id
1 'polypeptide(L)'
;MAMGSTGTVNVTPEMIRSALSAINQYETTVKSLYSKLDSTMSELIPGNFSGSAAQGFKQFFDENITKLADANDESTGVSQIIKLLREIVNGISDAIPKDGDGLDDQLAEQNTKAMGGN
;
A
#
# COMPACT_ATOMS: atom_id res chain seq x y z
N MET A 1 -30.48 19.38 -12.38
CA MET A 1 -29.25 18.70 -11.95
C MET A 1 -29.68 17.53 -11.07
N ALA A 2 -29.60 16.30 -11.57
CA ALA A 2 -29.88 15.12 -10.75
C ALA A 2 -28.76 15.02 -9.71
N MET A 3 -29.07 15.32 -8.45
CA MET A 3 -28.21 14.90 -7.34
C MET A 3 -28.26 13.38 -7.31
N GLY A 4 -27.28 12.75 -7.95
CA GLY A 4 -27.02 11.33 -7.77
C GLY A 4 -26.88 11.08 -6.28
N SER A 5 -27.61 10.10 -5.77
CA SER A 5 -27.48 9.61 -4.41
C SER A 5 -26.03 9.17 -4.18
N THR A 6 -25.19 10.09 -3.74
CA THR A 6 -23.86 9.81 -3.23
C THR A 6 -24.06 9.02 -1.95
N GLY A 7 -24.04 7.70 -2.06
CA GLY A 7 -23.89 6.83 -0.91
C GLY A 7 -22.63 7.28 -0.17
N THR A 8 -22.82 7.95 0.97
CA THR A 8 -21.73 8.55 1.72
C THR A 8 -20.91 7.40 2.29
N VAL A 9 -19.70 7.19 1.77
CA VAL A 9 -18.76 6.25 2.40
C VAL A 9 -18.20 6.97 3.62
N ASN A 10 -18.69 6.62 4.80
CA ASN A 10 -18.19 7.15 6.07
C ASN A 10 -16.82 6.51 6.39
N VAL A 11 -15.76 7.03 5.78
CA VAL A 11 -14.38 6.68 6.14
C VAL A 11 -13.88 7.69 7.17
N THR A 12 -13.48 7.21 8.35
CA THR A 12 -12.90 8.09 9.37
C THR A 12 -11.37 8.15 9.23
N PRO A 13 -10.72 9.21 9.75
CA PRO A 13 -9.26 9.26 9.84
C PRO A 13 -8.66 8.04 10.56
N GLU A 14 -9.34 7.47 11.54
CA GLU A 14 -8.94 6.26 12.26
C GLU A 14 -8.94 5.02 11.35
N MET A 15 -9.89 4.91 10.43
CA MET A 15 -9.94 3.81 9.46
C MET A 15 -8.75 3.90 8.48
N ILE A 16 -8.40 5.09 8.02
CA ILE A 16 -7.21 5.33 7.17
C ILE A 16 -5.94 4.94 7.93
N ARG A 17 -5.77 5.42 9.17
CA ARG A 17 -4.60 5.08 10.01
C ARG A 17 -4.49 3.58 10.23
N SER A 18 -5.61 2.91 10.50
CA SER A 18 -5.66 1.46 10.71
C SER A 18 -5.27 0.71 9.45
N ALA A 19 -5.75 1.14 8.27
CA ALA A 19 -5.40 0.56 6.99
C ALA A 19 -3.89 0.72 6.68
N LEU A 20 -3.32 1.91 6.87
CA LEU A 20 -1.88 2.15 6.71
C LEU A 20 -1.05 1.30 7.69
N SER A 21 -1.50 1.15 8.93
CA SER A 21 -0.85 0.29 9.93
C SER A 21 -0.86 -1.18 9.49
N ALA A 22 -1.98 -1.68 8.98
CA ALA A 22 -2.08 -3.05 8.47
C ALA A 22 -1.15 -3.28 7.28
N ILE A 23 -1.05 -2.31 6.36
CA ILE A 23 -0.12 -2.38 5.23
C ILE A 23 1.34 -2.44 5.72
N ASN A 24 1.72 -1.59 6.68
CA ASN A 24 3.06 -1.59 7.28
C ASN A 24 3.39 -2.95 7.94
N GLN A 25 2.44 -3.53 8.67
CA GLN A 25 2.60 -4.85 9.30
C GLN A 25 2.76 -5.96 8.26
N TYR A 26 1.96 -5.92 7.19
CA TYR A 26 2.07 -6.87 6.09
C TYR A 26 3.45 -6.80 5.42
N GLU A 27 3.91 -5.59 5.07
CA GLU A 27 5.24 -5.39 4.48
C GLU A 27 6.36 -5.91 5.38
N THR A 28 6.30 -5.60 6.68
CA THR A 28 7.29 -6.07 7.66
C THR A 28 7.31 -7.60 7.74
N THR A 29 6.14 -8.22 7.71
CA THR A 29 6.00 -9.68 7.76
C THR A 29 6.58 -10.34 6.52
N VAL A 30 6.26 -9.80 5.33
CA VAL A 30 6.81 -10.30 4.06
C VAL A 30 8.34 -10.19 4.05
N LYS A 31 8.88 -9.02 4.41
CA LYS A 31 10.35 -8.81 4.49
C LYS A 31 11.00 -9.83 5.42
N SER A 32 10.43 -10.06 6.61
CA SER A 32 10.96 -11.03 7.57
C SER A 32 10.91 -12.47 7.04
N LEU A 33 9.81 -12.88 6.41
CA LEU A 33 9.66 -14.22 5.83
C LEU A 33 10.64 -14.44 4.67
N TYR A 34 10.77 -13.45 3.79
CA TYR A 34 11.72 -13.50 2.68
C TYR A 34 13.16 -13.61 3.18
N SER A 35 13.57 -12.77 4.14
CA SER A 35 14.94 -12.84 4.70
C SER A 35 15.25 -14.19 5.35
N LYS A 36 14.29 -14.81 6.03
CA LYS A 36 14.47 -16.17 6.59
C LYS A 36 14.64 -17.22 5.49
N LEU A 37 13.85 -17.10 4.42
CA LEU A 37 13.91 -18.00 3.29
C LEU A 37 15.24 -17.85 2.53
N ASP A 38 15.66 -16.62 2.25
CA ASP A 38 16.93 -16.30 1.61
C ASP A 38 18.14 -16.78 2.43
N SER A 39 18.10 -16.58 3.75
CA SER A 39 19.13 -17.11 4.67
C SER A 39 19.19 -18.64 4.61
N THR A 40 18.03 -19.31 4.68
CA THR A 40 17.95 -20.79 4.58
C THR A 40 18.54 -21.27 3.25
N MET A 41 18.23 -20.58 2.15
CA MET A 41 18.73 -20.90 0.83
C MET A 41 20.26 -20.73 0.72
N SER A 42 20.76 -19.64 1.30
CA SER A 42 22.19 -19.33 1.37
C SER A 42 22.99 -20.30 2.23
N GLU A 43 22.36 -20.94 3.24
CA GLU A 43 22.98 -21.97 4.08
C GLU A 43 22.90 -23.38 3.45
N LEU A 44 21.85 -23.68 2.67
CA LEU A 44 21.63 -25.01 2.08
C LEU A 44 22.64 -25.34 0.97
N ILE A 45 22.90 -24.38 0.06
CA ILE A 45 23.72 -24.56 -1.14
C ILE A 45 25.22 -24.78 -0.83
N PRO A 46 25.80 -24.14 0.20
CA PRO A 46 27.19 -24.40 0.59
C PRO A 46 27.36 -25.64 1.50
N GLY A 47 26.32 -26.05 2.22
CA GLY A 47 26.43 -27.07 3.27
C GLY A 47 26.37 -28.51 2.76
N ASN A 48 25.22 -28.91 2.21
CA ASN A 48 24.93 -30.32 1.88
C ASN A 48 24.26 -30.51 0.51
N PHE A 49 23.92 -29.42 -0.19
CA PHE A 49 23.21 -29.48 -1.47
C PHE A 49 24.05 -28.81 -2.56
N SER A 50 24.73 -29.61 -3.39
CA SER A 50 25.67 -29.12 -4.41
C SER A 50 25.47 -29.80 -5.77
N GLY A 51 26.17 -29.33 -6.80
CA GLY A 51 26.05 -29.83 -8.18
C GLY A 51 24.89 -29.21 -8.97
N SER A 52 24.57 -29.80 -10.12
CA SER A 52 23.62 -29.23 -11.08
C SER A 52 22.20 -29.06 -10.52
N ALA A 53 21.78 -29.93 -9.60
CA ALA A 53 20.49 -29.82 -8.92
C ALA A 53 20.42 -28.57 -8.02
N ALA A 54 21.51 -28.26 -7.30
CA ALA A 54 21.60 -27.07 -6.48
C ALA A 54 21.59 -25.78 -7.30
N GLN A 55 22.27 -25.78 -8.44
CA GLN A 55 22.24 -24.66 -9.37
C GLN A 55 20.84 -24.45 -9.96
N GLY A 56 20.16 -25.52 -10.36
CA GLY A 56 18.77 -25.44 -10.86
C GLY A 56 17.80 -24.91 -9.81
N PHE A 57 17.94 -25.35 -8.55
CA PHE A 57 17.13 -24.82 -7.45
C PHE A 57 17.43 -23.35 -7.16
N LYS A 58 18.71 -22.93 -7.19
CA LYS A 58 19.09 -21.51 -7.06
C LYS A 58 18.46 -20.67 -8.16
N GLN A 59 18.55 -21.14 -9.41
CA GLN A 59 17.93 -20.45 -10.53
C GLN A 59 16.41 -20.34 -10.34
N PHE A 60 15.74 -21.43 -9.93
CA PHE A 60 14.31 -21.39 -9.64
C PHE A 60 13.97 -20.35 -8.56
N PHE A 61 14.74 -20.35 -7.46
CA PHE A 61 14.57 -19.41 -6.36
C PHE A 61 14.73 -17.96 -6.80
N ASP A 62 15.82 -17.64 -7.50
CA ASP A 62 16.12 -16.30 -7.98
C ASP A 62 15.04 -15.81 -8.97
N GLU A 63 14.63 -16.65 -9.91
CA GLU A 63 13.70 -16.28 -10.99
C GLU A 63 12.23 -16.20 -10.57
N ASN A 64 11.80 -17.02 -9.61
CA ASN A 64 10.37 -17.14 -9.26
C ASN A 64 10.05 -16.62 -7.87
N ILE A 65 10.98 -16.75 -6.92
CA ILE A 65 10.73 -16.39 -5.52
C ILE A 65 11.26 -15.00 -5.24
N THR A 66 12.54 -14.73 -5.50
CA THR A 66 13.16 -13.42 -5.23
C THR A 66 12.45 -12.30 -6.00
N LYS A 67 12.27 -12.46 -7.31
CA LYS A 67 11.56 -11.46 -8.15
C LYS A 67 10.11 -11.19 -7.73
N LEU A 68 9.48 -12.11 -7.01
CA LEU A 68 8.11 -11.95 -6.54
C LEU A 68 8.05 -11.38 -5.11
N ALA A 69 8.83 -11.95 -4.20
CA ALA A 69 8.64 -11.86 -2.76
C ALA A 69 9.63 -10.94 -2.04
N ASP A 70 10.74 -10.54 -2.66
CA ASP A 70 11.69 -9.61 -2.02
C ASP A 70 11.11 -8.21 -1.94
N ALA A 71 10.36 -7.95 -0.87
CA ALA A 71 9.75 -6.65 -0.61
C ALA A 71 10.78 -5.56 -0.23
N ASN A 72 12.09 -5.85 -0.21
CA ASN A 72 13.12 -4.81 -0.12
C ASN A 72 13.45 -4.20 -1.50
N ASP A 73 13.17 -4.91 -2.59
CA ASP A 73 13.29 -4.40 -3.95
C ASP A 73 11.92 -3.91 -4.44
N GLU A 74 11.83 -2.60 -4.75
CA GLU A 74 10.60 -1.96 -5.19
C GLU A 74 10.07 -2.50 -6.53
N SER A 75 10.89 -3.17 -7.31
CA SER A 75 10.52 -3.76 -8.60
C SER A 75 9.80 -5.09 -8.48
N THR A 76 9.78 -5.71 -7.29
CA THR A 76 9.16 -7.04 -7.09
C THR A 76 7.65 -6.95 -6.98
N GLY A 77 6.98 -8.05 -7.35
CA GLY A 77 5.52 -8.10 -7.40
C GLY A 77 4.85 -7.75 -6.08
N VAL A 78 5.33 -8.28 -4.95
CA VAL A 78 4.75 -7.98 -3.64
C VAL A 78 5.02 -6.53 -3.23
N SER A 79 6.21 -5.98 -3.50
CA SER A 79 6.48 -4.58 -3.21
C SER A 79 5.59 -3.63 -4.02
N GLN A 80 5.37 -3.93 -5.31
CA GLN A 80 4.47 -3.16 -6.17
C GLN A 80 3.03 -3.19 -5.67
N ILE A 81 2.53 -4.35 -5.22
CA ILE A 81 1.19 -4.47 -4.62
C ILE A 81 1.09 -3.67 -3.33
N ILE A 82 2.10 -3.73 -2.45
CA ILE A 82 2.13 -2.96 -1.20
C ILE A 82 2.08 -1.46 -1.52
N LYS A 83 2.85 -1.01 -2.51
CA LYS A 83 2.84 0.39 -2.97
C LYS A 83 1.47 0.80 -3.48
N LEU A 84 0.84 -0.01 -4.33
CA LEU A 84 -0.52 0.23 -4.83
C LEU A 84 -1.53 0.34 -3.68
N LEU A 85 -1.46 -0.53 -2.67
CA LEU A 85 -2.34 -0.48 -1.51
C LEU A 85 -2.16 0.83 -0.73
N ARG A 86 -0.91 1.29 -0.53
CA ARG A 86 -0.64 2.59 0.11
C ARG A 86 -1.19 3.75 -0.72
N GLU A 87 -1.00 3.73 -2.03
CA GLU A 87 -1.50 4.76 -2.95
C GLU A 87 -3.03 4.83 -2.93
N ILE A 88 -3.72 3.69 -2.91
CA ILE A 88 -5.19 3.64 -2.78
C ILE A 88 -5.64 4.27 -1.45
N VAL A 89 -5.03 3.87 -0.33
CA VAL A 89 -5.41 4.39 0.99
C VAL A 89 -5.13 5.89 1.10
N ASN A 90 -4.01 6.36 0.58
CA ASN A 90 -3.68 7.79 0.53
C ASN A 90 -4.65 8.55 -0.37
N GLY A 91 -5.00 8.02 -1.55
CA GLY A 91 -5.98 8.63 -2.44
C GLY A 91 -7.38 8.75 -1.82
N ILE A 92 -7.80 7.75 -1.04
CA ILE A 92 -9.04 7.83 -0.25
C ILE A 92 -8.90 8.92 0.82
N SER A 93 -7.76 8.98 1.52
CA SER A 93 -7.51 10.00 2.55
C SER A 93 -7.54 11.42 1.99
N ASP A 94 -7.01 11.64 0.78
CA ASP A 94 -6.98 12.95 0.13
C ASP A 94 -8.38 13.40 -0.35
N ALA A 95 -9.28 12.45 -0.62
CA ALA A 95 -10.66 12.72 -1.01
C ALA A 95 -11.59 13.04 0.18
N ILE A 96 -11.18 12.75 1.42
CA ILE A 96 -11.93 13.10 2.62
C ILE A 96 -11.66 14.58 2.94
N PRO A 97 -12.70 15.43 3.10
CA PRO A 97 -12.54 16.81 3.54
C PRO A 97 -11.74 16.85 4.84
N LYS A 98 -10.64 17.62 4.86
CA LYS A 98 -9.85 17.81 6.07
C LYS A 98 -10.63 18.69 7.03
N ASP A 99 -10.50 18.46 8.33
CA ASP A 99 -11.14 19.30 9.36
C ASP A 99 -10.78 20.77 9.10
N GLY A 100 -11.77 21.58 8.73
CA GLY A 100 -11.61 23.00 8.35
C GLY A 100 -11.92 23.34 6.87
N ASP A 101 -12.01 22.35 5.97
CA ASP A 101 -12.51 22.52 4.59
C ASP A 101 -13.99 22.14 4.51
N GLY A 102 -14.78 22.60 5.48
CA GLY A 102 -16.19 22.31 5.55
C GLY A 102 -16.92 22.93 4.36
N LEU A 103 -17.84 22.16 3.75
CA LEU A 103 -18.80 22.69 2.78
C LEU A 103 -19.53 23.93 3.34
N ASP A 104 -19.71 23.99 4.66
CA ASP A 104 -20.41 25.05 5.38
C ASP A 104 -19.68 26.41 5.29
N ASP A 105 -18.35 26.45 5.46
CA ASP A 105 -17.57 27.69 5.36
C ASP A 105 -17.55 28.21 3.92
N GLN A 106 -17.43 27.30 2.94
CA GLN A 106 -17.49 27.65 1.51
C GLN A 106 -18.89 28.11 1.08
N LEU A 107 -19.95 27.45 1.58
CA LEU A 107 -21.33 27.85 1.37
C LEU A 107 -21.63 29.20 2.03
N ALA A 108 -21.14 29.43 3.25
CA ALA A 108 -21.27 30.70 3.94
C ALA A 108 -20.60 31.83 3.16
N GLU A 109 -19.37 31.64 2.68
CA GLU A 109 -18.65 32.66 1.90
C GLU A 109 -19.38 32.99 0.57
N GLN A 110 -19.87 31.97 -0.15
CA GLN A 110 -20.63 32.15 -1.39
C GLN A 110 -21.99 32.82 -1.17
N ASN A 111 -22.71 32.42 -0.11
CA ASN A 111 -24.00 33.04 0.25
C ASN A 111 -23.83 34.50 0.64
N THR A 112 -22.70 34.87 1.26
CA THR A 112 -22.41 36.26 1.60
C THR A 112 -22.03 37.08 0.37
N LYS A 113 -21.29 36.51 -0.59
CA LYS A 113 -20.96 37.16 -1.88
C LYS A 113 -22.20 37.49 -2.72
N ALA A 114 -23.21 36.61 -2.75
CA ALA A 114 -24.45 36.84 -3.50
C ALA A 114 -25.31 37.99 -2.93
N MET A 115 -25.14 38.34 -1.65
CA MET A 115 -25.87 39.45 -1.01
C MET A 115 -25.14 40.81 -1.08
N GLY A 116 -23.92 40.86 -1.62
CA GLY A 116 -23.10 42.08 -1.73
C GLY A 116 -23.26 42.86 -3.04
N GLY A 117 -24.23 42.52 -3.88
CA GLY A 117 -24.52 43.26 -5.12
C GLY A 117 -25.39 44.48 -4.85
N ASN A 118 -24.77 45.63 -4.59
CA ASN A 118 -25.38 46.95 -4.73
C ASN A 118 -24.44 47.86 -5.51
#